data_AF-A0A139KDL0-F1
#
_entry.id   AF-A0A139KDL0-F1
#
_cell.length_a   1.000
_cell.length_b   1.000
_cell.length_c   1.000
_cell.angle_alpha   90.00
_cell.angle_beta   90.00
_cell.angle_gamma   90.00
#
_symmetry.space_group_name_H-M   'P 1'
#
loop_
_entity.id
_entity.type
_entity.pdbx_description
1 polymer ?
#
loop_
_entity_poly.entity_id
_entity_poly.type
_entity_poly.pdbx_seq_one_letter_code
_entity_poly.pdbx_strand_id
1 'polypeptide(L)'
;MRKCARPKGRADAMTVHLLTSAKKPLLDFVRQRLLPLEPCEVRTVLVPVAQETAEDVAQALGLVPGDSGFASMPGLHVVPCGGTRLVLVRAETAAAALRETTTVPDVLVSMPEDINGGFRRLMGARTRLVTTAPLERAPGFLEPDGESWRLRSARKAPEEQQEQQGGGSSASERVLIVGAGLAGAMTAWELAQRGSRAVVVDAGPVPGSGASALHAGLIHPHWQASDSPLFQLTRAGFEAMTEVLRDFPDAFIPEGVVDAASSEEEYEKWREAAAYGRPVHLPGDFASLLTREEASERAGLALSRGGWLYPKAGLVHAGRLARRMLEAAQAQVLTNMPVSLRRREGLWEAVSAQGVVVARAPKAVVCAALATPCVLGLARGTMGLSPLYGRISLLRETDLPELRCALTGDGYVARTEGFCAVGATYEPGEAPDVAVQEAHEHNLSTFDKLTGRRPDVLAAGFYEGVRAVPADRMPLAGRGWTVAELEGLAFRGVPEARSIPRAPGLWICAGFGSRGLTWGLACARHVAADVTGDVQALPGSLAAKLEPARFLPKLLAG
;
A
#
# COMPACT_ATOMS: atom_id res chain seq x y z
N MET A 1 -9.85 18.92 15.07
CA MET A 1 -8.52 18.30 15.33
C MET A 1 -8.57 17.53 16.64
N ARG A 2 -8.94 16.24 16.62
CA ARG A 2 -8.70 15.37 17.77
C ARG A 2 -7.21 15.06 17.78
N LYS A 3 -6.47 15.62 18.74
CA LYS A 3 -5.08 15.25 18.99
C LYS A 3 -5.07 13.78 19.46
N CYS A 4 -4.81 12.83 18.56
CA CYS A 4 -4.25 11.56 18.98
C CYS A 4 -2.90 11.89 19.63
N ALA A 5 -2.82 11.68 20.95
CA ALA A 5 -1.62 11.90 21.71
C ALA A 5 -0.52 10.99 21.14
N ARG A 6 0.55 11.60 20.60
CA ARG A 6 1.80 10.89 20.32
C ARG A 6 2.33 10.35 21.65
N PRO A 7 2.61 9.05 21.80
CA PRO A 7 3.47 8.59 22.88
C PRO A 7 4.86 9.20 22.61
N LYS A 8 5.30 10.06 23.51
CA LYS A 8 6.67 10.57 23.53
C LYS A 8 7.46 9.69 24.48
N GLY A 9 8.34 8.85 23.94
CA GLY A 9 9.36 8.18 24.74
C GLY A 9 9.81 6.88 24.12
N ARG A 10 11.09 6.85 23.70
CA ARG A 10 11.87 5.67 23.31
C ARG A 10 11.32 4.87 22.11
N ALA A 11 12.20 4.52 21.17
CA ALA A 11 11.92 3.42 20.25
C ALA A 11 11.99 2.12 21.06
N ASP A 12 10.98 1.88 21.91
CA ASP A 12 10.86 0.66 22.69
C ASP A 12 10.40 -0.45 21.74
N ALA A 13 11.15 -1.56 21.75
CA ALA A 13 10.97 -2.67 20.83
C ALA A 13 9.55 -3.22 20.98
N MET A 14 8.75 -3.02 19.94
CA MET A 14 7.44 -3.65 19.82
C MET A 14 7.60 -5.16 19.83
N THR A 15 6.97 -5.85 20.77
CA THR A 15 6.89 -7.32 20.75
C THR A 15 5.83 -7.77 19.76
N VAL A 16 6.19 -8.69 18.88
CA VAL A 16 5.30 -9.34 17.92
C VAL A 16 5.02 -10.78 18.36
N HIS A 17 3.77 -11.05 18.72
CA HIS A 17 3.27 -12.40 18.97
C HIS A 17 2.53 -12.93 17.74
N LEU A 18 2.93 -14.09 17.21
CA LEU A 18 2.19 -14.80 16.18
C LEU A 18 1.54 -16.05 16.79
N LEU A 19 0.22 -16.15 16.69
CA LEU A 19 -0.51 -17.38 17.01
C LEU A 19 -0.59 -18.25 15.76
N THR A 20 -0.52 -19.57 15.93
CA THR A 20 -0.65 -20.50 14.80
C THR A 20 -2.10 -20.79 14.41
N SER A 21 -3.07 -20.44 15.27
CA SER A 21 -4.50 -20.55 15.02
C SER A 21 -5.31 -19.62 15.92
N ALA A 22 -6.60 -19.47 15.63
CA ALA A 22 -7.58 -18.82 16.51
C ALA A 22 -8.32 -19.82 17.43
N LYS A 23 -7.76 -21.01 17.69
CA LYS A 23 -8.39 -22.00 18.58
C LYS A 23 -8.50 -21.45 20.01
N LYS A 24 -9.66 -21.61 20.63
CA LYS A 24 -9.95 -21.10 21.98
C LYS A 24 -8.88 -21.45 23.04
N PRO A 25 -8.36 -22.69 23.16
CA PRO A 25 -7.31 -23.00 24.14
C PRO A 25 -6.04 -22.17 23.94
N LEU A 26 -5.67 -21.87 22.70
CA LEU A 26 -4.51 -21.06 22.36
C LEU A 26 -4.75 -19.58 22.71
N LEU A 27 -5.92 -19.06 22.37
CA LEU A 27 -6.32 -17.69 22.73
C LEU A 27 -6.39 -17.49 24.25
N ASP A 28 -6.97 -18.45 24.98
CA ASP A 28 -7.04 -18.45 26.45
C ASP A 28 -5.64 -18.47 27.07
N PHE A 29 -4.73 -19.30 26.55
CA PHE A 29 -3.35 -19.34 26.99
C PHE A 29 -2.66 -17.98 26.80
N VAL A 30 -2.79 -17.36 25.63
CA VAL A 30 -2.18 -16.05 25.35
C VAL A 30 -2.73 -14.97 26.27
N ARG A 31 -4.06 -14.93 26.45
CA ARG A 31 -4.73 -13.98 27.36
C ARG A 31 -4.25 -14.12 28.80
N GLN A 32 -4.12 -15.34 29.30
CA GLN A 32 -3.82 -15.60 30.71
C GLN A 32 -2.32 -15.54 31.04
N ARG A 33 -1.46 -15.92 30.10
CA ARG A 33 -0.01 -16.10 30.33
C ARG A 33 0.86 -15.03 29.68
N LEU A 34 0.55 -14.58 28.46
CA LEU A 34 1.47 -13.71 27.72
C LEU A 34 1.09 -12.24 27.83
N LEU A 35 -0.17 -11.91 27.59
CA LEU A 35 -0.64 -10.52 27.64
C LEU A 35 -0.47 -9.83 29.01
N PRO A 36 -0.57 -10.50 30.17
CA PRO A 36 -0.38 -9.85 31.48
C PRO A 36 1.09 -9.63 31.87
N LEU A 37 2.05 -10.32 31.24
CA LEU A 37 3.44 -10.40 31.71
C LEU A 37 4.41 -9.41 31.05
N GLU A 38 3.97 -8.62 30.07
CA GLU A 38 4.86 -7.69 29.35
C GLU A 38 4.51 -6.22 29.64
N PRO A 39 5.38 -5.47 30.34
CA PRO A 39 5.27 -4.02 30.45
C PRO A 39 5.75 -3.39 29.13
N CYS A 40 4.91 -3.40 28.09
CA CYS A 40 5.22 -2.76 26.81
C CYS A 40 4.14 -1.74 26.43
N GLU A 41 4.56 -0.55 25.97
CA GLU A 41 3.63 0.51 25.54
C GLU A 41 2.85 0.13 24.27
N VAL A 42 3.43 -0.68 23.39
CA VAL A 42 2.80 -1.15 22.14
C VAL A 42 3.18 -2.61 21.85
N ARG A 43 2.17 -3.47 21.71
CA ARG A 43 2.32 -4.90 21.37
C ARG A 43 1.49 -5.27 20.16
N THR A 44 1.94 -6.23 19.35
CA THR A 44 1.16 -6.72 18.20
C THR A 44 0.88 -8.21 18.32
N VAL A 45 -0.37 -8.60 18.11
CA VAL A 45 -0.81 -10.00 18.12
C VAL A 45 -1.34 -10.35 16.74
N LEU A 46 -0.64 -11.23 16.02
CA LEU A 46 -1.03 -11.73 14.71
C LEU A 46 -1.80 -13.04 14.88
N VAL A 47 -2.99 -13.11 14.30
CA VAL A 47 -3.87 -14.27 14.40
C VAL A 47 -4.36 -14.68 13.00
N PRO A 48 -4.02 -15.88 12.51
CA PRO A 48 -4.62 -16.42 11.30
C PRO A 48 -6.05 -16.86 11.58
N VAL A 49 -6.98 -16.38 10.77
CA VAL A 49 -8.42 -16.62 10.90
C VAL A 49 -9.01 -17.07 9.57
N ALA A 50 -10.10 -17.83 9.64
CA ALA A 50 -10.93 -18.16 8.48
C ALA A 50 -12.31 -17.52 8.63
N GLN A 51 -13.04 -17.92 9.65
CA GLN A 51 -14.43 -17.50 9.89
C GLN A 51 -14.56 -16.55 11.08
N GLU A 52 -13.59 -16.57 11.99
CA GLU A 52 -13.61 -15.80 13.24
C GLU A 52 -13.62 -14.30 12.95
N THR A 53 -14.48 -13.54 13.63
CA THR A 53 -14.54 -12.07 13.50
C THR A 53 -13.45 -11.39 14.32
N ALA A 54 -13.21 -10.10 14.05
CA ALA A 54 -12.26 -9.34 14.85
C ALA A 54 -12.72 -9.19 16.29
N GLU A 55 -14.02 -9.05 16.48
CA GLU A 55 -14.70 -8.93 17.76
C GLU A 55 -14.56 -10.21 18.57
N ASP A 56 -14.80 -11.38 17.96
CA ASP A 56 -14.65 -12.67 18.63
C ASP A 56 -13.22 -12.91 19.11
N VAL A 57 -12.23 -12.64 18.24
CA VAL A 57 -10.81 -12.82 18.57
C VAL A 57 -10.37 -11.83 19.63
N ALA A 58 -10.75 -10.56 19.51
CA ALA A 58 -10.44 -9.54 20.51
C ALA A 58 -11.05 -9.90 21.87
N GLN A 59 -12.32 -10.28 21.92
CA GLN A 59 -13.00 -10.69 23.15
C GLN A 59 -12.32 -11.90 23.80
N ALA A 60 -11.95 -12.92 23.02
CA ALA A 60 -11.24 -14.09 23.50
C ALA A 60 -9.86 -13.75 24.09
N LEU A 61 -9.20 -12.72 23.56
CA LEU A 61 -7.94 -12.18 24.09
C LEU A 61 -8.12 -11.18 25.25
N GLY A 62 -9.36 -10.85 25.64
CA GLY A 62 -9.64 -9.83 26.66
C GLY A 62 -9.32 -8.40 26.19
N LEU A 63 -9.43 -8.15 24.89
CA LEU A 63 -9.19 -6.88 24.24
C LEU A 63 -10.53 -6.22 23.85
N VAL A 64 -10.53 -4.89 23.73
CA VAL A 64 -11.66 -4.12 23.20
C VAL A 64 -11.26 -3.60 21.81
N PRO A 65 -11.86 -4.10 20.72
CA PRO A 65 -11.53 -3.66 19.37
C PRO A 65 -12.09 -2.28 19.07
N GLY A 66 -11.38 -1.53 18.22
CA GLY A 66 -11.88 -0.32 17.55
C GLY A 66 -12.81 -0.67 16.38
N ASP A 67 -12.88 0.21 15.38
CA ASP A 67 -13.61 -0.05 14.13
C ASP A 67 -12.95 -1.22 13.36
N SER A 68 -13.76 -2.21 12.99
CA SER A 68 -13.34 -3.51 12.44
C SER A 68 -14.18 -3.97 11.24
N GLY A 69 -15.09 -3.14 10.72
CA GLY A 69 -16.05 -3.57 9.67
C GLY A 69 -15.38 -4.15 8.41
N PHE A 70 -14.23 -3.61 8.03
CA PHE A 70 -13.43 -4.07 6.89
C PHE A 70 -12.72 -5.42 7.13
N ALA A 71 -12.46 -5.78 8.39
CA ALA A 71 -11.72 -6.99 8.76
C ALA A 71 -12.50 -8.29 8.51
N SER A 72 -13.72 -8.18 7.97
CA SER A 72 -14.54 -9.28 7.46
C SER A 72 -14.06 -9.82 6.10
N MET A 73 -13.36 -9.02 5.29
CA MET A 73 -12.90 -9.42 3.96
C MET A 73 -11.58 -10.22 4.02
N PRO A 74 -11.24 -11.05 3.01
CA PRO A 74 -9.92 -11.69 2.93
C PRO A 74 -8.79 -10.66 2.84
N GLY A 75 -7.68 -10.91 3.52
CA GLY A 75 -6.53 -10.00 3.57
C GLY A 75 -5.84 -9.96 4.93
N LEU A 76 -4.99 -8.96 5.13
CA LEU A 76 -4.34 -8.67 6.40
C LEU A 76 -4.90 -7.37 6.95
N HIS A 77 -5.47 -7.42 8.15
CA HIS A 77 -6.24 -6.33 8.75
C HIS A 77 -5.66 -5.95 10.09
N VAL A 78 -5.43 -4.65 10.30
CA VAL A 78 -4.94 -4.13 11.58
C VAL A 78 -6.11 -3.51 12.34
N VAL A 79 -6.45 -4.09 13.49
CA VAL A 79 -7.52 -3.64 14.38
C VAL A 79 -6.87 -3.05 15.64
N PRO A 80 -7.04 -1.75 15.91
CA PRO A 80 -6.51 -1.13 17.12
C PRO A 80 -7.31 -1.58 18.35
N CYS A 81 -6.61 -2.03 19.39
CA CYS A 81 -7.18 -2.53 20.65
C CYS A 81 -6.48 -1.85 21.85
N GLY A 82 -6.53 -0.52 21.91
CA GLY A 82 -5.79 0.27 22.91
C GLY A 82 -4.27 0.19 22.69
N GLY A 83 -3.51 -0.24 23.70
CA GLY A 83 -2.06 -0.47 23.56
C GLY A 83 -1.67 -1.74 22.77
N THR A 84 -2.67 -2.47 22.24
CA THR A 84 -2.46 -3.67 21.44
C THR A 84 -2.91 -3.43 20.00
N ARG A 85 -2.09 -3.82 19.03
CA ARG A 85 -2.51 -3.96 17.63
C ARG A 85 -2.88 -5.42 17.39
N LEU A 86 -4.16 -5.70 17.15
CA LEU A 86 -4.60 -7.03 16.72
C LEU A 86 -4.49 -7.08 15.20
N VAL A 87 -3.74 -8.03 14.67
CA VAL A 87 -3.58 -8.21 13.22
C VAL A 87 -4.21 -9.53 12.82
N LEU A 88 -5.28 -9.46 12.03
CA LEU A 88 -5.94 -10.64 11.50
C LEU A 88 -5.42 -10.93 10.12
N VAL A 89 -4.97 -12.16 9.91
CA VAL A 89 -4.68 -12.67 8.57
C VAL A 89 -5.84 -13.56 8.18
N ARG A 90 -6.71 -13.09 7.28
CA ARG A 90 -7.91 -13.80 6.86
C ARG A 90 -7.72 -14.44 5.50
N ALA A 91 -7.98 -15.74 5.44
CA ALA A 91 -8.03 -16.53 4.21
C ALA A 91 -9.11 -17.62 4.31
N GLU A 92 -9.30 -18.42 3.25
CA GLU A 92 -10.30 -19.51 3.24
C GLU A 92 -10.10 -20.54 4.37
N THR A 93 -8.85 -20.72 4.82
CA THR A 93 -8.49 -21.61 5.94
C THR A 93 -7.43 -20.96 6.81
N ALA A 94 -7.38 -21.31 8.11
CA ALA A 94 -6.32 -20.84 9.01
C ALA A 94 -4.91 -21.23 8.52
N ALA A 95 -4.77 -22.40 7.87
CA ALA A 95 -3.50 -22.83 7.29
C ALA A 95 -3.10 -21.96 6.08
N ALA A 96 -4.05 -21.53 5.26
CA ALA A 96 -3.79 -20.56 4.18
C ALA A 96 -3.42 -19.20 4.74
N ALA A 97 -4.15 -18.71 5.75
CA ALA A 97 -3.83 -17.46 6.43
C ALA A 97 -2.42 -17.47 7.03
N LEU A 98 -2.02 -18.57 7.68
CA LEU A 98 -0.67 -18.71 8.20
C LEU A 98 0.39 -18.72 7.08
N ARG A 99 0.07 -19.23 5.87
CA ARG A 99 0.96 -19.14 4.69
C ARG A 99 1.19 -17.72 4.23
N GLU A 100 0.16 -16.87 4.31
CA GLU A 100 0.23 -15.46 3.95
C GLU A 100 1.02 -14.60 4.94
N THR A 101 1.33 -15.11 6.13
CA THR A 101 2.13 -14.38 7.12
C THR A 101 3.62 -14.42 6.73
N THR A 102 4.22 -13.24 6.57
CA THR A 102 5.64 -13.06 6.21
C THR A 102 6.47 -12.44 7.33
N THR A 103 5.83 -11.81 8.31
CA THR A 103 6.51 -11.25 9.49
C THR A 103 7.13 -12.37 10.32
N VAL A 104 8.40 -12.19 10.68
CA VAL A 104 9.08 -13.04 11.67
C VAL A 104 8.75 -12.49 13.07
N PRO A 105 8.06 -13.25 13.94
CA PRO A 105 7.65 -12.79 15.26
C PRO A 105 8.78 -12.94 16.30
N ASP A 106 8.70 -12.17 17.39
CA ASP A 106 9.53 -12.40 18.58
C ASP A 106 9.07 -13.64 19.35
N VAL A 107 7.74 -13.86 19.37
CA VAL A 107 7.11 -14.98 20.06
C VAL A 107 6.15 -15.69 19.11
N LEU A 108 6.43 -16.95 18.81
CA LEU A 108 5.50 -17.85 18.11
C LEU A 108 4.76 -18.68 19.16
N VAL A 109 3.43 -18.69 19.14
CA VAL A 109 2.61 -19.42 20.11
C VAL A 109 1.81 -20.50 19.38
N SER A 110 1.96 -21.75 19.83
CA SER A 110 1.29 -22.89 19.20
C SER A 110 0.79 -23.93 20.19
N MET A 111 -0.23 -24.69 19.77
CA MET A 111 -0.52 -25.98 20.38
C MET A 111 0.60 -26.98 20.01
N PRO A 112 1.00 -27.90 20.92
CA PRO A 112 2.03 -28.90 20.65
C PRO A 112 1.79 -29.73 19.39
N GLU A 113 0.56 -30.17 19.17
CA GLU A 113 0.13 -31.04 18.07
C GLU A 113 0.15 -30.36 16.69
N ASP A 114 0.12 -29.03 16.65
CA ASP A 114 0.11 -28.27 15.38
C ASP A 114 1.54 -28.03 14.83
N ILE A 115 2.58 -28.29 15.63
CA ILE A 115 3.98 -28.01 15.27
C ILE A 115 4.48 -29.00 14.20
N ASN A 116 4.95 -28.45 13.08
CA ASN A 116 5.49 -29.23 11.97
C ASN A 116 6.68 -28.53 11.29
N GLY A 117 7.31 -29.19 10.31
CA GLY A 117 8.49 -28.68 9.59
C GLY A 117 8.30 -27.33 8.90
N GLY A 118 7.06 -26.97 8.55
CA GLY A 118 6.74 -25.70 7.93
C GLY A 118 6.90 -24.49 8.86
N PHE A 119 6.98 -24.69 10.18
CA PHE A 119 7.12 -23.61 11.15
C PHE A 119 8.50 -22.95 11.10
N ARG A 120 9.50 -23.66 10.58
CA ARG A 120 10.86 -23.12 10.41
C ARG A 120 10.89 -21.79 9.66
N ARG A 121 9.98 -21.57 8.70
CA ARG A 121 9.92 -20.32 7.93
C ARG A 121 9.36 -19.13 8.73
N LEU A 122 8.66 -19.41 9.83
CA LEU A 122 8.06 -18.41 10.71
C LEU A 122 8.99 -18.05 11.87
N MET A 123 10.20 -18.60 11.94
CA MET A 123 11.12 -18.40 13.05
C MET A 123 12.44 -17.83 12.57
N GLY A 124 12.85 -16.71 13.16
CA GLY A 124 14.18 -16.12 13.04
C GLY A 124 15.10 -16.55 14.18
N ALA A 125 16.31 -16.00 14.19
CA ALA A 125 17.32 -16.33 15.20
C ALA A 125 16.92 -15.95 16.64
N ARG A 126 16.01 -14.98 16.79
CA ARG A 126 15.51 -14.47 18.08
C ARG A 126 14.10 -14.94 18.43
N THR A 127 13.42 -15.64 17.51
CA THR A 127 12.06 -16.09 17.74
C THR A 127 12.03 -17.18 18.80
N ARG A 128 11.21 -16.97 19.84
CA ARG A 128 10.90 -17.97 20.86
C ARG A 128 9.58 -18.65 20.51
N LEU A 129 9.59 -19.97 20.41
CA LEU A 129 8.38 -20.77 20.30
C LEU A 129 7.91 -21.16 21.71
N VAL A 130 6.70 -20.75 22.05
CA VAL A 130 6.00 -21.05 23.30
C VAL A 130 4.83 -21.99 22.99
N THR A 131 4.69 -23.05 23.79
CA THR A 131 3.64 -24.04 23.63
C THR A 131 2.67 -24.00 24.81
N THR A 132 1.40 -24.33 24.55
CA THR A 132 0.37 -24.37 25.60
C THR A 132 0.57 -25.49 26.63
N ALA A 133 1.34 -26.52 26.26
CA ALA A 133 1.79 -27.61 27.11
C ALA A 133 3.21 -28.08 26.66
N PRO A 134 3.95 -28.86 27.48
CA PRO A 134 5.26 -29.38 27.08
C PRO A 134 5.23 -30.23 25.80
N LEU A 135 6.30 -30.16 24.99
CA LEU A 135 6.44 -31.04 23.82
C LEU A 135 6.92 -32.43 24.25
N GLU A 136 6.13 -33.47 24.00
CA GLU A 136 6.55 -34.86 24.20
C GLU A 136 7.73 -35.23 23.29
N ARG A 137 7.75 -34.71 22.06
CA ARG A 137 8.84 -34.88 21.10
C ARG A 137 9.03 -33.63 20.24
N ALA A 138 10.13 -32.92 20.46
CA ALA A 138 10.45 -31.74 19.66
C ALA A 138 10.99 -32.12 18.26
N PRO A 139 10.54 -31.43 17.19
CA PRO A 139 11.15 -31.53 15.87
C PRO A 139 12.66 -31.27 15.91
N GLY A 140 13.42 -31.95 15.03
CA GLY A 140 14.89 -31.87 15.01
C GLY A 140 15.47 -30.47 14.68
N PHE A 141 14.65 -29.55 14.17
CA PHE A 141 15.06 -28.16 13.92
C PHE A 141 14.91 -27.26 15.16
N LEU A 142 14.40 -27.79 16.27
CA LEU A 142 14.28 -27.08 17.54
C LEU A 142 15.30 -27.56 18.56
N GLU A 143 15.63 -26.68 19.49
CA GLU A 143 16.34 -26.97 20.73
C GLU A 143 15.67 -26.24 21.90
N PRO A 144 15.69 -26.82 23.12
CA PRO A 144 15.10 -26.20 24.29
C PRO A 144 15.86 -24.93 24.69
N ASP A 145 15.13 -23.91 25.13
CA ASP A 145 15.64 -22.64 25.66
C ASP A 145 14.77 -22.18 26.84
N GLY A 146 15.12 -22.64 28.05
CA GLY A 146 14.30 -22.46 29.25
C GLY A 146 12.94 -23.14 29.14
N GLU A 147 11.86 -22.39 29.36
CA GLU A 147 10.47 -22.84 29.17
C GLU A 147 9.98 -22.72 27.72
N SER A 148 10.87 -22.35 26.78
CA SER A 148 10.55 -22.12 25.37
C SER A 148 11.45 -22.95 24.45
N TRP A 149 11.23 -22.82 23.15
CA TRP A 149 12.01 -23.50 22.10
C TRP A 149 12.56 -22.47 21.11
N ARG A 150 13.76 -22.73 20.57
CA ARG A 150 14.36 -21.88 19.52
C ARG A 150 14.86 -22.71 18.35
N LEU A 151 15.18 -22.03 17.25
CA LEU A 151 15.71 -22.68 16.06
C LEU A 151 17.14 -23.20 16.31
N ARG A 152 17.36 -24.49 16.09
CA ARG A 152 18.69 -25.11 16.14
C ARG A 152 19.58 -24.51 15.07
N SER A 153 20.76 -24.01 15.44
CA SER A 153 21.74 -23.44 14.51
C SER A 153 21.17 -22.35 13.59
N ALA A 154 20.46 -21.37 14.16
CA ALA A 154 20.11 -20.16 13.42
C ALA A 154 21.40 -19.50 12.89
N ARG A 155 21.70 -19.71 11.60
CA ARG A 155 22.69 -18.89 10.91
C ARG A 155 22.19 -17.46 11.03
N LYS A 156 22.96 -16.55 11.64
CA LYS A 156 22.70 -15.11 11.52
C LYS A 156 22.50 -14.83 10.03
N ALA A 157 21.37 -14.23 9.64
CA ALA A 157 21.19 -13.85 8.25
C ALA A 157 22.33 -12.90 7.86
N PRO A 158 22.84 -12.93 6.61
CA PRO A 158 23.88 -12.00 6.16
C PRO A 158 23.50 -10.53 6.40
N GLU A 159 22.20 -10.22 6.30
CA GLU A 159 21.64 -8.90 6.59
C GLU A 159 21.78 -8.51 8.07
N GLU A 160 21.52 -9.44 9.01
CA GLU A 160 21.68 -9.21 10.46
C GLU A 160 23.14 -9.02 10.89
N GLN A 161 24.11 -9.56 10.14
CA GLN A 161 25.54 -9.35 10.40
C GLN A 161 26.01 -7.95 10.00
N GLN A 162 25.39 -7.34 8.98
CA GLN A 162 25.71 -5.96 8.57
C GLN A 162 25.01 -4.92 9.45
N GLU A 163 23.80 -5.18 9.93
CA GLU A 163 23.11 -4.29 10.87
C GLU A 163 23.80 -4.21 12.24
N GLN A 164 24.47 -5.29 12.69
CA GLN A 164 25.21 -5.32 13.96
C GLN A 164 26.50 -4.49 13.96
N GLN A 165 27.03 -4.11 12.79
CA GLN A 165 28.22 -3.23 12.72
C GLN A 165 27.86 -1.73 12.72
N GLY A 166 26.57 -1.38 12.71
CA GLY A 166 26.05 0.00 12.85
C GLY A 166 25.58 0.35 14.27
N GLY A 167 26.04 -0.37 15.29
CA GLY A 167 25.60 -0.20 16.68
C GLY A 167 25.99 1.17 17.28
N GLY A 168 25.04 2.10 17.32
CA GLY A 168 25.10 3.29 18.15
C GLY A 168 24.22 4.45 17.70
N SER A 169 23.05 4.61 18.31
CA SER A 169 22.57 5.87 18.91
C SER A 169 21.04 5.99 18.91
N SER A 170 20.54 6.44 20.06
CA SER A 170 19.18 6.84 20.43
C SER A 170 18.60 8.02 19.63
N ALA A 171 18.87 8.10 18.34
CA ALA A 171 18.26 9.04 17.42
C ALA A 171 17.29 8.28 16.50
N SER A 172 16.07 8.79 16.36
CA SER A 172 15.09 8.33 15.37
C SER A 172 15.77 8.01 14.03
N GLU A 173 15.60 6.77 13.55
CA GLU A 173 16.29 6.26 12.36
C GLU A 173 15.97 7.15 11.15
N ARG A 174 17.02 7.66 10.49
CA ARG A 174 16.88 8.53 9.33
C ARG A 174 16.80 7.70 8.05
N VAL A 175 15.79 7.96 7.22
CA VAL A 175 15.58 7.31 5.92
C VAL A 175 15.61 8.37 4.83
N LEU A 176 16.38 8.12 3.77
CA LEU A 176 16.41 8.95 2.57
C LEU A 176 15.26 8.54 1.63
N ILE A 177 14.50 9.49 1.11
CA ILE A 177 13.46 9.25 0.11
C ILE A 177 13.76 10.10 -1.13
N VAL A 178 13.75 9.49 -2.31
CA VAL A 178 13.91 10.21 -3.58
C VAL A 178 12.56 10.29 -4.28
N GLY A 179 11.96 11.48 -4.29
CA GLY A 179 10.62 11.77 -4.81
C GLY A 179 9.67 12.25 -3.69
N ALA A 180 9.03 13.39 -3.90
CA ALA A 180 8.06 14.06 -3.02
C ALA A 180 6.65 14.12 -3.63
N GLY A 181 6.35 13.23 -4.60
CA GLY A 181 4.97 12.94 -5.03
C GLY A 181 4.19 12.13 -3.98
N LEU A 182 2.98 11.66 -4.32
CA LEU A 182 2.14 10.87 -3.40
C LEU A 182 2.89 9.66 -2.82
N ALA A 183 3.66 8.93 -3.63
CA ALA A 183 4.44 7.78 -3.17
C ALA A 183 5.40 8.15 -2.03
N GLY A 184 6.22 9.19 -2.23
CA GLY A 184 7.19 9.64 -1.23
C GLY A 184 6.54 10.24 0.01
N ALA A 185 5.45 11.00 -0.17
CA ALA A 185 4.70 11.59 0.93
C ALA A 185 4.02 10.51 1.81
N MET A 186 3.40 9.50 1.20
CA MET A 186 2.82 8.36 1.90
C MET A 186 3.89 7.53 2.61
N THR A 187 5.04 7.29 1.98
CA THR A 187 6.17 6.59 2.62
C THR A 187 6.72 7.39 3.79
N ALA A 188 6.93 8.70 3.66
CA ALA A 188 7.40 9.55 4.75
C ALA A 188 6.42 9.55 5.93
N TRP A 189 5.13 9.61 5.66
CA TRP A 189 4.08 9.49 6.67
C TRP A 189 4.14 8.14 7.39
N GLU A 190 4.12 7.02 6.66
CA GLU A 190 4.14 5.67 7.25
C GLU A 190 5.43 5.39 8.04
N LEU A 191 6.57 5.98 7.64
CA LEU A 191 7.81 5.94 8.41
C LEU A 191 7.74 6.78 9.68
N ALA A 192 7.15 7.98 9.62
CA ALA A 192 6.97 8.84 10.79
C ALA A 192 6.05 8.20 11.85
N GLN A 193 4.99 7.50 11.41
CA GLN A 193 4.12 6.73 12.30
C GLN A 193 4.86 5.59 13.02
N ARG A 194 6.01 5.17 12.50
CA ARG A 194 6.90 4.14 13.06
C ARG A 194 8.14 4.73 13.76
N GLY A 195 8.15 6.03 14.00
CA GLY A 195 9.22 6.71 14.72
C GLY A 195 10.48 7.01 13.91
N SER A 196 10.46 6.79 12.59
CA SER A 196 11.57 7.10 11.68
C SER A 196 11.43 8.52 11.10
N ARG A 197 12.55 9.16 10.79
CA ARG A 197 12.60 10.50 10.18
C ARG A 197 12.97 10.42 8.71
N ALA A 198 12.15 11.02 7.85
CA ALA A 198 12.42 11.09 6.42
C ALA A 198 13.20 12.36 6.04
N VAL A 199 14.23 12.20 5.20
CA VAL A 199 14.78 13.29 4.38
C VAL A 199 14.37 13.00 2.94
N VAL A 200 13.56 13.88 2.36
CA VAL A 200 12.99 13.73 1.03
C VAL A 200 13.70 14.67 0.07
N VAL A 201 14.19 14.13 -1.05
CA VAL A 201 14.83 14.89 -2.12
C VAL A 201 13.98 14.74 -3.37
N ASP A 202 13.60 15.87 -3.99
CA ASP A 202 12.77 15.88 -5.19
C ASP A 202 13.36 16.82 -6.26
N ALA A 203 13.24 16.41 -7.52
CA ALA A 203 13.72 17.18 -8.65
C ALA A 203 12.78 18.35 -9.02
N GLY A 204 11.50 18.23 -8.69
CA GLY A 204 10.48 19.23 -8.94
C GLY A 204 10.57 20.44 -8.01
N PRO A 205 9.90 21.56 -8.38
CA PRO A 205 10.00 22.82 -7.65
C PRO A 205 9.30 22.80 -6.29
N VAL A 206 8.23 22.02 -6.16
CA VAL A 206 7.45 21.87 -4.93
C VAL A 206 6.96 20.42 -4.79
N PRO A 207 6.71 19.93 -3.57
CA PRO A 207 6.18 18.58 -3.38
C PRO A 207 4.87 18.38 -4.13
N GLY A 208 4.73 17.22 -4.77
CA GLY A 208 3.55 16.87 -5.55
C GLY A 208 3.42 17.58 -6.91
N SER A 209 4.46 18.22 -7.45
CA SER A 209 4.37 18.99 -8.71
C SER A 209 4.31 18.15 -9.99
N GLY A 210 4.59 16.85 -9.94
CA GLY A 210 4.49 15.95 -11.09
C GLY A 210 3.04 15.46 -11.33
N ALA A 211 2.86 14.20 -11.71
CA ALA A 211 1.54 13.58 -11.88
C ALA A 211 0.68 13.54 -10.59
N SER A 212 1.25 13.91 -9.44
CA SER A 212 0.55 14.07 -8.17
C SER A 212 -0.09 15.46 -8.00
N ALA A 213 0.06 16.38 -8.97
CA ALA A 213 -0.48 17.74 -8.88
C ALA A 213 -2.00 17.80 -9.08
N LEU A 214 -2.63 16.66 -9.38
CA LEU A 214 -4.05 16.52 -9.65
C LEU A 214 -4.90 17.09 -8.51
N HIS A 215 -5.74 18.07 -8.83
CA HIS A 215 -6.58 18.75 -7.85
C HIS A 215 -7.94 18.07 -7.64
N ALA A 216 -8.47 17.37 -8.65
CA ALA A 216 -9.69 16.56 -8.55
C ALA A 216 -9.34 15.06 -8.68
N GLY A 217 -8.50 14.55 -7.79
CA GLY A 217 -8.06 13.15 -7.83
C GLY A 217 -9.11 12.22 -7.26
N LEU A 218 -9.54 11.21 -8.02
CA LEU A 218 -10.56 10.28 -7.55
C LEU A 218 -9.92 9.15 -6.72
N ILE A 219 -10.37 8.97 -5.48
CA ILE A 219 -10.11 7.75 -4.70
C ILE A 219 -11.35 6.88 -4.73
N HIS A 220 -11.26 5.71 -5.34
CA HIS A 220 -12.34 4.72 -5.34
C HIS A 220 -11.79 3.31 -5.55
N PRO A 221 -12.52 2.27 -5.09
CA PRO A 221 -12.28 0.90 -5.50
C PRO A 221 -12.60 0.69 -6.98
N HIS A 222 -11.95 -0.31 -7.57
CA HIS A 222 -12.33 -0.83 -8.88
C HIS A 222 -12.60 -2.31 -8.73
N TRP A 223 -13.88 -2.65 -8.75
CA TRP A 223 -14.35 -4.01 -8.59
C TRP A 223 -13.80 -4.92 -9.70
N GLN A 224 -13.56 -6.18 -9.36
CA GLN A 224 -13.21 -7.22 -10.33
C GLN A 224 -14.03 -8.47 -10.08
N ALA A 225 -14.31 -9.22 -11.16
CA ALA A 225 -15.06 -10.46 -11.11
C ALA A 225 -14.35 -11.63 -10.39
N SER A 226 -13.05 -11.48 -10.12
CA SER A 226 -12.25 -12.44 -9.35
C SER A 226 -11.49 -11.72 -8.24
N ASP A 227 -11.08 -12.46 -7.20
CA ASP A 227 -10.24 -11.92 -6.13
C ASP A 227 -8.76 -11.80 -6.57
N SER A 228 -8.54 -11.09 -7.66
CA SER A 228 -7.23 -10.92 -8.29
C SER A 228 -6.29 -10.09 -7.39
N PRO A 229 -4.96 -10.17 -7.58
CA PRO A 229 -4.01 -9.34 -6.83
C PRO A 229 -4.30 -7.84 -6.92
N LEU A 230 -4.81 -7.35 -8.05
CA LEU A 230 -5.23 -5.97 -8.22
C LEU A 230 -6.43 -5.63 -7.34
N PHE A 231 -7.42 -6.53 -7.22
CA PHE A 231 -8.59 -6.29 -6.38
C PHE A 231 -8.24 -6.41 -4.90
N GLN A 232 -7.39 -7.35 -4.51
CA GLN A 232 -6.85 -7.44 -3.14
C GLN A 232 -6.13 -6.15 -2.75
N LEU A 233 -5.24 -5.64 -3.62
CA LEU A 233 -4.53 -4.37 -3.38
C LEU A 233 -5.48 -3.17 -3.34
N THR A 234 -6.51 -3.18 -4.18
CA THR A 234 -7.55 -2.15 -4.20
C THR A 234 -8.28 -2.08 -2.85
N ARG A 235 -8.69 -3.22 -2.28
CA ARG A 235 -9.36 -3.25 -0.98
C ARG A 235 -8.44 -2.77 0.13
N ALA A 236 -7.23 -3.34 0.23
CA ALA A 236 -6.26 -2.99 1.26
C ALA A 236 -5.84 -1.51 1.20
N GLY A 237 -5.62 -0.99 -0.01
CA GLY A 237 -5.24 0.41 -0.21
C GLY A 237 -6.37 1.39 0.05
N PHE A 238 -7.59 1.09 -0.40
CA PHE A 238 -8.76 1.95 -0.17
C PHE A 238 -9.10 2.06 1.31
N GLU A 239 -9.09 0.93 2.04
CA GLU A 239 -9.30 0.90 3.48
C GLU A 239 -8.26 1.78 4.20
N ALA A 240 -6.97 1.50 3.98
CA ALA A 240 -5.89 2.23 4.62
C ALA A 240 -5.99 3.74 4.33
N MET A 241 -6.28 4.09 3.08
CA MET A 241 -6.26 5.47 2.64
C MET A 241 -7.47 6.26 3.15
N THR A 242 -8.67 5.66 3.15
CA THR A 242 -9.88 6.33 3.67
C THR A 242 -9.82 6.57 5.18
N GLU A 243 -9.10 5.73 5.93
CA GLU A 243 -8.78 5.98 7.33
C GLU A 243 -7.89 7.22 7.47
N VAL A 244 -6.77 7.27 6.73
CA VAL A 244 -5.79 8.37 6.81
C VAL A 244 -6.34 9.70 6.30
N LEU A 245 -7.21 9.69 5.29
CA LEU A 245 -7.81 10.91 4.75
C LEU A 245 -8.65 11.68 5.79
N ARG A 246 -9.12 11.02 6.87
CA ARG A 246 -9.81 11.69 7.99
C ARG A 246 -8.91 12.67 8.74
N ASP A 247 -7.59 12.47 8.69
CA ASP A 247 -6.61 13.37 9.30
C ASP A 247 -6.31 14.61 8.43
N PHE A 248 -6.75 14.60 7.16
CA PHE A 248 -6.51 15.66 6.18
C PHE A 248 -7.82 16.17 5.54
N PRO A 249 -8.76 16.71 6.34
CA PRO A 249 -10.06 17.15 5.84
C PRO A 249 -9.96 18.31 4.83
N ASP A 250 -8.87 19.08 4.83
CA ASP A 250 -8.63 20.14 3.84
C ASP A 250 -8.16 19.60 2.48
N ALA A 251 -7.85 18.31 2.37
CA ALA A 251 -7.40 17.67 1.14
C ALA A 251 -8.39 16.61 0.62
N PHE A 252 -9.51 16.37 1.31
CA PHE A 252 -10.47 15.31 0.99
C PHE A 252 -11.91 15.81 1.00
N ILE A 253 -12.66 15.48 -0.05
CA ILE A 253 -14.09 15.73 -0.18
C ILE A 253 -14.79 14.36 -0.14
N PRO A 254 -15.35 13.95 1.03
CA PRO A 254 -15.95 12.63 1.23
C PRO A 254 -17.38 12.56 0.67
N GLU A 255 -17.53 12.76 -0.63
CA GLU A 255 -18.83 12.85 -1.29
C GLU A 255 -19.36 11.50 -1.81
N GLY A 256 -18.64 10.40 -1.60
CA GLY A 256 -18.89 9.12 -2.23
C GLY A 256 -18.57 9.14 -3.73
N VAL A 257 -18.53 7.97 -4.36
CA VAL A 257 -18.33 7.85 -5.82
C VAL A 257 -19.29 6.81 -6.37
N VAL A 258 -19.92 7.12 -7.50
CA VAL A 258 -20.68 6.14 -8.28
C VAL A 258 -19.83 5.69 -9.47
N ASP A 259 -19.50 4.40 -9.50
CA ASP A 259 -18.89 3.71 -10.64
C ASP A 259 -20.01 3.14 -11.50
N ALA A 260 -20.40 3.90 -12.53
CA ALA A 260 -21.51 3.55 -13.41
C ALA A 260 -21.03 2.53 -14.45
N ALA A 261 -21.85 1.50 -14.69
CA ALA A 261 -21.51 0.47 -15.65
C ALA A 261 -21.36 1.05 -17.06
N SER A 262 -20.36 0.57 -17.80
CA SER A 262 -20.11 0.91 -19.21
C SER A 262 -21.12 0.28 -20.16
N SER A 263 -21.78 -0.81 -19.75
CA SER A 263 -22.78 -1.53 -20.55
C SER A 263 -23.81 -2.25 -19.67
N GLU A 264 -24.96 -2.61 -20.27
CA GLU A 264 -25.97 -3.44 -19.59
C GLU A 264 -25.42 -4.81 -19.20
N GLU A 265 -24.54 -5.38 -20.02
CA GLU A 265 -23.89 -6.67 -19.74
C GLU A 265 -22.98 -6.57 -18.51
N GLU A 266 -22.23 -5.48 -18.36
CA GLU A 266 -21.41 -5.25 -17.16
C GLU A 266 -22.29 -5.05 -15.92
N TYR A 267 -23.36 -4.26 -16.02
CA TYR A 267 -24.27 -4.05 -14.90
C TYR A 267 -24.93 -5.36 -14.45
N GLU A 268 -25.34 -6.21 -15.39
CA GLU A 268 -25.92 -7.52 -15.08
C GLU A 268 -24.91 -8.42 -14.34
N LYS A 269 -23.65 -8.44 -14.79
CA LYS A 269 -22.57 -9.17 -14.10
C LYS A 269 -22.37 -8.67 -12.67
N TRP A 270 -22.42 -7.36 -12.46
CA TRP A 270 -22.33 -6.78 -11.11
C TRP A 270 -23.54 -7.17 -10.25
N ARG A 271 -24.75 -7.19 -10.81
CA ARG A 271 -25.98 -7.61 -10.13
C ARG A 271 -25.92 -9.06 -9.69
N GLU A 272 -25.51 -9.95 -10.58
CA GLU A 272 -25.29 -11.36 -10.25
C GLU A 272 -24.23 -11.51 -9.15
N ALA A 273 -23.09 -10.84 -9.30
CA ALA A 273 -22.01 -10.90 -8.31
C ALA A 273 -22.45 -10.37 -6.93
N ALA A 274 -23.19 -9.27 -6.86
CA ALA A 274 -23.74 -8.71 -5.63
C ALA A 274 -24.69 -9.70 -4.94
N ALA A 275 -25.60 -10.32 -5.72
CA ALA A 275 -26.57 -11.28 -5.20
C ALA A 275 -25.91 -12.52 -4.57
N TYR A 276 -24.78 -12.97 -5.13
CA TYR A 276 -24.04 -14.14 -4.62
C TYR A 276 -22.83 -13.79 -3.74
N GLY A 277 -22.58 -12.51 -3.44
CA GLY A 277 -21.42 -12.07 -2.66
C GLY A 277 -20.08 -12.41 -3.29
N ARG A 278 -19.95 -12.28 -4.62
CA ARG A 278 -18.76 -12.62 -5.40
C ARG A 278 -17.95 -11.39 -5.83
N PRO A 279 -16.62 -11.53 -6.05
CA PRO A 279 -15.80 -12.70 -5.67
C PRO A 279 -15.59 -12.78 -4.16
N VAL A 280 -15.87 -11.69 -3.43
CA VAL A 280 -15.87 -11.61 -1.98
C VAL A 280 -17.09 -10.81 -1.54
N HIS A 281 -17.64 -11.12 -0.37
CA HIS A 281 -18.72 -10.32 0.19
C HIS A 281 -18.21 -8.92 0.53
N LEU A 282 -18.87 -7.89 -0.01
CA LEU A 282 -18.53 -6.49 0.22
C LEU A 282 -19.49 -5.91 1.28
N PRO A 283 -18.98 -5.44 2.41
CA PRO A 283 -19.79 -4.73 3.40
C PRO A 283 -20.50 -3.52 2.76
N GLY A 284 -21.72 -3.19 3.22
CA GLY A 284 -22.51 -2.10 2.64
C GLY A 284 -21.86 -0.71 2.78
N ASP A 285 -20.99 -0.55 3.78
CA ASP A 285 -20.18 0.66 3.97
C ASP A 285 -18.87 0.66 3.15
N PHE A 286 -18.57 -0.45 2.46
CA PHE A 286 -17.55 -0.55 1.43
C PHE A 286 -18.14 -0.26 0.05
N ALA A 287 -19.18 -1.01 -0.34
CA ALA A 287 -19.85 -0.86 -1.63
C ALA A 287 -21.30 -1.34 -1.57
N SER A 288 -22.18 -0.64 -2.27
CA SER A 288 -23.55 -1.09 -2.55
C SER A 288 -23.86 -0.96 -4.04
N LEU A 289 -24.56 -1.95 -4.61
CA LEU A 289 -24.98 -1.86 -6.01
C LEU A 289 -26.29 -1.06 -6.10
N LEU A 290 -26.29 -0.03 -6.92
CA LEU A 290 -27.44 0.83 -7.17
C LEU A 290 -28.07 0.52 -8.52
N THR A 291 -29.40 0.54 -8.56
CA THR A 291 -30.19 0.66 -9.79
C THR A 291 -29.85 1.95 -10.54
N ARG A 292 -30.30 2.04 -11.80
CA ARG A 292 -30.13 3.25 -12.61
C ARG A 292 -30.77 4.47 -11.94
N GLU A 293 -31.96 4.30 -11.40
CA GLU A 293 -32.74 5.35 -10.75
C GLU A 293 -32.03 5.84 -9.47
N GLU A 294 -31.60 4.92 -8.60
CA GLU A 294 -30.85 5.24 -7.38
C GLU A 294 -29.50 5.88 -7.70
N ALA A 295 -28.77 5.36 -8.68
CA ALA A 295 -27.48 5.91 -9.11
C ALA A 295 -27.65 7.33 -9.67
N SER A 296 -28.72 7.57 -10.43
CA SER A 296 -29.05 8.90 -10.96
C SER A 296 -29.41 9.89 -9.85
N GLU A 297 -30.22 9.47 -8.88
CA GLU A 297 -30.57 10.28 -7.72
C GLU A 297 -29.31 10.63 -6.89
N ARG A 298 -28.45 9.64 -6.68
CA ARG A 298 -27.20 9.79 -5.92
C ARG A 298 -26.21 10.74 -6.58
N ALA A 299 -26.09 10.65 -7.89
CA ALA A 299 -25.20 11.48 -8.70
C ALA A 299 -25.78 12.88 -8.95
N GLY A 300 -27.11 13.03 -8.94
CA GLY A 300 -27.80 14.25 -9.36
C GLY A 300 -27.85 14.46 -10.88
N LEU A 301 -27.37 13.48 -11.66
CA LEU A 301 -27.46 13.45 -13.12
C LEU A 301 -28.23 12.21 -13.56
N ALA A 302 -29.00 12.31 -14.64
CA ALA A 302 -29.66 11.15 -15.24
C ALA A 302 -28.61 10.22 -15.87
N LEU A 303 -28.31 9.11 -15.19
CA LEU A 303 -27.36 8.12 -15.68
C LEU A 303 -28.03 7.16 -16.67
N SER A 304 -27.24 6.63 -17.59
CA SER A 304 -27.72 5.62 -18.54
C SER A 304 -27.96 4.27 -17.87
N ARG A 305 -27.20 3.95 -16.81
CA ARG A 305 -27.17 2.63 -16.16
C ARG A 305 -26.98 2.77 -14.65
N GLY A 306 -27.21 1.67 -13.93
CA GLY A 306 -26.85 1.55 -12.52
C GLY A 306 -25.34 1.36 -12.31
N GLY A 307 -24.93 1.14 -11.07
CA GLY A 307 -23.52 0.98 -10.75
C GLY A 307 -23.20 0.82 -9.28
N TRP A 308 -21.91 0.66 -8.97
CA TRP A 308 -21.46 0.57 -7.57
C TRP A 308 -21.38 1.95 -6.94
N LEU A 309 -21.99 2.11 -5.77
CA LEU A 309 -21.74 3.23 -4.87
C LEU A 309 -20.66 2.83 -3.88
N TYR A 310 -19.60 3.63 -3.81
CA TYR A 310 -18.56 3.55 -2.78
C TYR A 310 -18.73 4.73 -1.81
N PRO A 311 -19.37 4.56 -0.64
CA PRO A 311 -19.74 5.68 0.22
C PRO A 311 -18.53 6.37 0.86
N LYS A 312 -17.43 5.65 1.11
CA LYS A 312 -16.18 6.21 1.68
C LYS A 312 -15.25 6.80 0.62
N ALA A 313 -15.60 6.69 -0.66
CA ALA A 313 -14.83 7.25 -1.78
C ALA A 313 -15.04 8.76 -1.89
N GLY A 314 -14.26 9.42 -2.75
CA GLY A 314 -14.45 10.83 -3.01
C GLY A 314 -13.31 11.47 -3.80
N LEU A 315 -13.20 12.79 -3.68
CA LEU A 315 -12.17 13.59 -4.34
C LEU A 315 -11.06 13.96 -3.38
N VAL A 316 -9.83 13.87 -3.86
CA VAL A 316 -8.61 14.20 -3.15
C VAL A 316 -7.85 15.27 -3.93
N HIS A 317 -7.51 16.35 -3.24
CA HIS A 317 -6.56 17.33 -3.72
C HIS A 317 -5.14 16.75 -3.60
N ALA A 318 -4.73 15.88 -4.52
CA ALA A 318 -3.54 15.03 -4.39
C ALA A 318 -2.26 15.83 -4.08
N GLY A 319 -2.04 16.95 -4.76
CA GLY A 319 -0.86 17.79 -4.53
C GLY A 319 -0.90 18.48 -3.17
N ARG A 320 -2.09 18.82 -2.67
CA ARG A 320 -2.27 19.34 -1.30
C ARG A 320 -2.01 18.23 -0.29
N LEU A 321 -2.63 17.06 -0.46
CA LEU A 321 -2.42 15.89 0.39
C LEU A 321 -0.93 15.55 0.53
N ALA A 322 -0.18 15.46 -0.57
CA ALA A 322 1.25 15.15 -0.54
C ALA A 322 2.03 16.12 0.36
N ARG A 323 1.76 17.43 0.24
CA ARG A 323 2.36 18.46 1.10
C ARG A 323 1.95 18.30 2.57
N ARG A 324 0.67 18.07 2.84
CA ARG A 324 0.15 17.92 4.22
C ARG A 324 0.71 16.68 4.91
N MET A 325 0.85 15.56 4.20
CA MET A 325 1.46 14.34 4.73
C MET A 325 2.94 14.54 5.06
N LEU A 326 3.70 15.24 4.20
CA LEU A 326 5.10 15.58 4.46
C LEU A 326 5.26 16.52 5.67
N GLU A 327 4.41 17.54 5.78
CA GLU A 327 4.35 18.44 6.93
C GLU A 327 4.05 17.68 8.23
N ALA A 328 3.03 16.82 8.22
CA ALA A 328 2.60 16.08 9.40
C ALA A 328 3.63 15.00 9.82
N ALA A 329 4.35 14.43 8.84
CA ALA A 329 5.51 13.57 9.06
C ALA A 329 6.75 14.32 9.57
N GLN A 330 6.72 15.66 9.56
CA GLN A 330 7.87 16.53 9.88
C GLN A 330 9.10 16.17 9.03
N ALA A 331 8.88 15.80 7.77
CA ALA A 331 9.94 15.44 6.85
C ALA A 331 10.77 16.67 6.48
N GLN A 332 12.10 16.49 6.40
CA GLN A 332 12.95 17.49 5.76
C GLN A 332 12.81 17.31 4.24
N VAL A 333 12.41 18.36 3.52
CA VAL A 333 12.19 18.28 2.07
C VAL A 333 13.14 19.23 1.33
N LEU A 334 13.89 18.68 0.37
CA LEU A 334 14.80 19.39 -0.52
C LEU A 334 14.25 19.31 -1.95
N THR A 335 13.82 20.44 -2.50
CA THR A 335 13.25 20.54 -3.86
C THR A 335 14.25 21.11 -4.85
N ASN A 336 13.94 21.03 -6.15
CA ASN A 336 14.84 21.44 -7.24
C ASN A 336 16.19 20.70 -7.21
N MET A 337 16.20 19.45 -6.74
CA MET A 337 17.41 18.64 -6.60
C MET A 337 17.28 17.32 -7.39
N PRO A 338 17.55 17.33 -8.71
CA PRO A 338 17.71 16.09 -9.46
C PRO A 338 18.95 15.34 -8.95
N VAL A 339 18.78 14.08 -8.58
CA VAL A 339 19.83 13.26 -7.97
C VAL A 339 19.86 11.83 -8.50
N SER A 340 21.05 11.23 -8.47
CA SER A 340 21.25 9.78 -8.53
C SER A 340 21.60 9.25 -7.14
N LEU A 341 21.29 7.98 -6.88
CA LEU A 341 21.70 7.27 -5.68
C LEU A 341 22.96 6.46 -5.93
N ARG A 342 23.85 6.44 -4.95
CA ARG A 342 24.95 5.48 -4.85
C ARG A 342 25.12 5.00 -3.41
N ARG A 343 25.72 3.84 -3.23
CA ARG A 343 26.08 3.32 -1.90
C ARG A 343 27.57 3.52 -1.65
N ARG A 344 27.92 4.14 -0.52
CA ARG A 344 29.30 4.38 -0.09
C ARG A 344 29.41 4.24 1.42
N GLU A 345 30.40 3.49 1.89
CA GLU A 345 30.69 3.33 3.34
C GLU A 345 29.44 2.90 4.14
N GLY A 346 28.62 2.00 3.56
CA GLY A 346 27.40 1.49 4.19
C GLY A 346 26.19 2.42 4.13
N LEU A 347 26.32 3.63 3.58
CA LEU A 347 25.25 4.63 3.46
C LEU A 347 24.81 4.79 2.01
N TRP A 348 23.53 5.12 1.83
CA TRP A 348 22.98 5.64 0.58
C TRP A 348 23.20 7.15 0.51
N GLU A 349 23.78 7.63 -0.58
CA GLU A 349 24.01 9.04 -0.87
C GLU A 349 23.13 9.47 -2.07
N ALA A 350 22.34 10.53 -1.89
CA ALA A 350 21.75 11.27 -2.99
C ALA A 350 22.78 12.27 -3.53
N VAL A 351 23.15 12.13 -4.80
CA VAL A 351 24.23 12.88 -5.43
C VAL A 351 23.67 13.67 -6.60
N SER A 352 23.94 14.98 -6.61
CA SER A 352 23.61 15.88 -7.73
C SER A 352 24.46 15.59 -8.97
N ALA A 353 24.09 16.18 -10.10
CA ALA A 353 24.86 16.08 -11.35
C ALA A 353 26.31 16.60 -11.22
N GLN A 354 26.57 17.52 -10.27
CA GLN A 354 27.91 18.06 -10.00
C GLN A 354 28.74 17.19 -9.05
N GLY A 355 28.21 16.03 -8.64
CA GLY A 355 28.89 15.13 -7.69
C GLY A 355 28.75 15.53 -6.23
N VAL A 356 27.95 16.56 -5.91
CA VAL A 356 27.70 16.99 -4.52
C VAL A 356 26.68 16.07 -3.86
N VAL A 357 27.02 15.55 -2.68
CA VAL A 357 26.12 14.78 -1.83
C VAL A 357 25.14 15.72 -1.15
N VAL A 358 23.85 15.63 -1.47
CA VAL A 358 22.82 16.51 -0.91
C VAL A 358 22.18 15.94 0.35
N ALA A 359 22.13 14.61 0.47
CA ALA A 359 21.62 13.89 1.62
C ALA A 359 22.21 12.49 1.68
N ARG A 360 22.28 11.92 2.89
CA ARG A 360 22.69 10.52 3.11
C ARG A 360 21.98 9.88 4.28
N ALA A 361 21.75 8.58 4.18
CA ALA A 361 21.12 7.76 5.22
C ALA A 361 21.53 6.28 5.07
N PRO A 362 21.46 5.46 6.13
CA PRO A 362 21.71 4.02 6.02
C PRO A 362 20.65 3.30 5.17
N LYS A 363 19.42 3.85 5.11
CA LYS A 363 18.28 3.30 4.38
C LYS A 363 17.75 4.32 3.37
N ALA A 364 17.34 3.86 2.20
CA ALA A 364 16.77 4.68 1.13
C ALA A 364 15.52 4.07 0.48
N VAL A 365 14.55 4.90 0.14
CA VAL A 365 13.36 4.52 -0.64
C VAL A 365 13.28 5.36 -1.91
N VAL A 366 13.22 4.73 -3.08
CA VAL A 366 13.03 5.42 -4.36
C VAL A 366 11.55 5.51 -4.71
N CYS A 367 11.04 6.73 -4.74
CA CYS A 367 9.66 7.11 -5.02
C CYS A 367 9.56 8.01 -6.27
N ALA A 368 10.45 7.80 -7.24
CA ALA A 368 10.70 8.72 -8.36
C ALA A 368 9.90 8.42 -9.65
N ALA A 369 8.81 7.64 -9.54
CA ALA A 369 7.95 7.27 -10.68
C ALA A 369 8.77 6.76 -11.89
N LEU A 370 8.62 7.38 -13.07
CA LEU A 370 9.35 7.01 -14.30
C LEU A 370 10.88 7.19 -14.22
N ALA A 371 11.36 8.06 -13.32
CA ALA A 371 12.78 8.29 -13.13
C ALA A 371 13.45 7.23 -12.23
N THR A 372 12.69 6.29 -11.65
CA THR A 372 13.20 5.27 -10.72
C THR A 372 14.43 4.52 -11.26
N PRO A 373 14.46 4.01 -12.51
CA PRO A 373 15.66 3.36 -13.04
C PRO A 373 16.85 4.31 -13.12
N CYS A 374 16.66 5.54 -13.62
CA CYS A 374 17.73 6.52 -13.78
C CYS A 374 18.32 6.97 -12.43
N VAL A 375 17.48 7.13 -11.40
CA VAL A 375 17.95 7.41 -10.02
C VAL A 375 18.90 6.32 -9.53
N LEU A 376 18.73 5.08 -9.98
CA LEU A 376 19.56 3.93 -9.62
C LEU A 376 20.69 3.65 -10.61
N GLY A 377 20.93 4.53 -11.58
CA GLY A 377 21.95 4.34 -12.61
C GLY A 377 21.60 3.27 -13.65
N LEU A 378 20.31 2.92 -13.79
CA LEU A 378 19.81 1.90 -14.70
C LEU A 378 19.15 2.54 -15.93
N ALA A 379 19.11 1.78 -17.04
CA ALA A 379 18.38 2.17 -18.24
C ALA A 379 16.86 2.21 -17.98
N ARG A 380 16.14 3.13 -18.65
CA ARG A 380 14.69 3.38 -18.40
C ARG A 380 13.82 2.12 -18.53
N GLY A 381 14.18 1.18 -19.41
CA GLY A 381 13.42 -0.05 -19.65
C GLY A 381 13.63 -1.18 -18.64
N THR A 382 14.63 -1.10 -17.75
CA THR A 382 15.05 -2.26 -16.94
C THR A 382 14.04 -2.65 -15.86
N MET A 383 13.12 -1.76 -15.48
CA MET A 383 12.09 -2.03 -14.45
C MET A 383 10.68 -2.22 -15.01
N GLY A 384 10.53 -2.39 -16.33
CA GLY A 384 9.22 -2.61 -16.95
C GLY A 384 8.24 -1.45 -16.74
N LEU A 385 8.74 -0.22 -16.59
CA LEU A 385 7.94 1.00 -16.44
C LEU A 385 7.83 1.71 -17.79
N SER A 386 6.60 2.01 -18.19
CA SER A 386 6.30 2.79 -19.39
C SER A 386 5.59 4.10 -19.05
N PRO A 387 5.84 5.17 -19.81
CA PRO A 387 5.16 6.43 -19.65
C PRO A 387 3.77 6.40 -20.28
N LEU A 388 2.81 7.05 -19.62
CA LEU A 388 1.46 7.25 -20.14
C LEU A 388 1.01 8.67 -19.81
N TYR A 389 1.11 9.55 -20.80
CA TYR A 389 0.61 10.91 -20.74
C TYR A 389 -0.91 10.90 -20.64
N GLY A 390 -1.49 11.87 -19.94
CA GLY A 390 -2.93 12.01 -19.90
C GLY A 390 -3.39 13.39 -19.48
N ARG A 391 -4.57 13.73 -19.99
CA ARG A 391 -5.17 15.04 -19.84
C ARG A 391 -6.59 14.94 -19.32
N ILE A 392 -6.93 15.89 -18.46
CA ILE A 392 -8.26 16.05 -17.89
C ILE A 392 -8.76 17.42 -18.27
N SER A 393 -9.89 17.48 -18.97
CA SER A 393 -10.53 18.74 -19.34
C SER A 393 -11.05 19.43 -18.08
N LEU A 394 -10.71 20.70 -17.93
CA LEU A 394 -11.23 21.58 -16.89
C LEU A 394 -12.39 22.38 -17.46
N LEU A 395 -13.53 22.31 -16.79
CA LEU A 395 -14.77 23.03 -17.07
C LEU A 395 -14.99 24.09 -15.99
N ARG A 396 -15.96 24.99 -16.20
CA ARG A 396 -16.32 25.97 -15.18
C ARG A 396 -16.99 25.26 -14.00
N GLU A 397 -16.81 25.77 -12.80
CA GLU A 397 -17.46 25.28 -11.59
C GLU A 397 -19.01 25.24 -11.71
N THR A 398 -19.56 26.16 -12.48
CA THR A 398 -20.99 26.32 -12.70
C THR A 398 -21.56 25.44 -13.82
N ASP A 399 -20.73 24.65 -14.50
CA ASP A 399 -21.17 23.86 -15.65
C ASP A 399 -21.96 22.60 -15.26
N LEU A 400 -21.77 22.09 -14.04
CA LEU A 400 -22.45 20.89 -13.53
C LEU A 400 -23.10 21.16 -12.16
N PRO A 401 -24.05 22.11 -12.06
CA PRO A 401 -24.62 22.51 -10.77
C PRO A 401 -25.39 21.38 -10.09
N GLU A 402 -25.93 20.42 -10.84
CA GLU A 402 -26.70 19.28 -10.35
C GLU A 402 -25.83 18.12 -9.85
N LEU A 403 -24.53 18.07 -10.21
CA LEU A 403 -23.66 16.96 -9.80
C LEU A 403 -23.44 16.96 -8.28
N ARG A 404 -23.83 15.86 -7.62
CA ARG A 404 -23.81 15.68 -6.16
C ARG A 404 -22.67 14.79 -5.66
N CYS A 405 -22.08 13.98 -6.53
CA CYS A 405 -20.88 13.20 -6.25
C CYS A 405 -20.14 12.90 -7.55
N ALA A 406 -18.84 12.64 -7.43
CA ALA A 406 -18.04 12.20 -8.55
C ALA A 406 -18.55 10.89 -9.16
N LEU A 407 -18.42 10.82 -10.49
CA LEU A 407 -18.77 9.68 -11.32
C LEU A 407 -17.52 9.08 -11.92
N THR A 408 -17.50 7.76 -12.06
CA THR A 408 -16.52 7.01 -12.83
C THR A 408 -17.20 5.92 -13.66
N GLY A 409 -16.45 5.29 -14.57
CA GLY A 409 -16.89 4.30 -15.54
C GLY A 409 -15.98 4.37 -16.77
N ASP A 410 -16.54 4.70 -17.93
CA ASP A 410 -15.81 4.96 -19.19
C ASP A 410 -15.03 6.29 -19.23
N GLY A 411 -14.68 6.80 -18.06
CA GLY A 411 -14.13 8.12 -17.80
C GLY A 411 -14.57 8.54 -16.40
N TYR A 412 -14.23 9.76 -16.00
CA TYR A 412 -14.68 10.32 -14.73
C TYR A 412 -15.16 11.75 -14.92
N VAL A 413 -16.14 12.12 -14.09
CA VAL A 413 -16.70 13.46 -14.00
C VAL A 413 -16.69 13.83 -12.53
N ALA A 414 -16.13 14.99 -12.20
CA ALA A 414 -16.04 15.46 -10.84
C ALA A 414 -16.30 16.96 -10.77
N ARG A 415 -16.79 17.42 -9.62
CA ARG A 415 -16.93 18.83 -9.32
C ARG A 415 -16.13 19.13 -8.06
N THR A 416 -15.39 20.22 -8.08
CA THR A 416 -14.61 20.69 -6.93
C THR A 416 -14.80 22.19 -6.77
N GLU A 417 -14.24 22.77 -5.71
CA GLU A 417 -14.24 24.23 -5.53
C GLU A 417 -13.45 24.88 -6.67
N GLY A 418 -14.14 25.67 -7.49
CA GLY A 418 -13.54 26.45 -8.57
C GLY A 418 -13.51 25.83 -9.98
N PHE A 419 -13.75 24.52 -10.16
CA PHE A 419 -13.90 23.92 -11.50
C PHE A 419 -14.61 22.55 -11.49
N CYS A 420 -15.03 22.10 -12.67
CA CYS A 420 -15.44 20.72 -12.90
C CYS A 420 -14.37 20.01 -13.76
N ALA A 421 -14.16 18.73 -13.53
CA ALA A 421 -13.16 17.92 -14.22
C ALA A 421 -13.84 16.80 -15.00
N VAL A 422 -13.40 16.58 -16.24
CA VAL A 422 -13.86 15.49 -17.08
C VAL A 422 -12.68 14.84 -17.77
N GLY A 423 -12.57 13.52 -17.70
CA GLY A 423 -11.47 12.85 -18.37
C GLY A 423 -11.33 11.36 -18.10
N ALA A 424 -10.18 10.76 -18.38
CA ALA A 424 -8.98 11.38 -18.94
C ALA A 424 -8.52 10.69 -20.22
N THR A 425 -7.74 11.38 -21.03
CA THR A 425 -7.01 10.76 -22.14
C THR A 425 -5.95 9.78 -21.62
N TYR A 426 -5.59 8.82 -22.49
CA TYR A 426 -4.53 7.85 -22.28
C TYR A 426 -3.63 7.82 -23.52
N GLU A 427 -2.56 8.59 -23.47
CA GLU A 427 -1.67 8.86 -24.61
C GLU A 427 -0.30 8.21 -24.36
N PRO A 428 0.12 7.20 -25.16
CA PRO A 428 1.41 6.57 -24.99
C PRO A 428 2.56 7.59 -25.07
N GLY A 429 3.52 7.52 -24.13
CA GLY A 429 4.66 8.43 -24.12
C GLY A 429 4.64 9.44 -22.98
N GLU A 430 5.61 10.37 -23.00
CA GLU A 430 5.82 11.42 -21.99
C GLU A 430 5.26 12.78 -22.40
N ALA A 431 4.70 12.88 -23.61
CA ALA A 431 4.21 14.09 -24.23
C ALA A 431 2.84 13.82 -24.88
N PRO A 432 2.03 14.86 -25.13
CA PRO A 432 0.77 14.70 -25.83
C PRO A 432 0.99 14.17 -27.26
N ASP A 433 0.13 13.24 -27.67
CA ASP A 433 0.12 12.61 -29.00
C ASP A 433 -1.17 12.93 -29.78
N VAL A 434 -2.20 13.45 -29.10
CA VAL A 434 -3.43 13.92 -29.78
C VAL A 434 -3.59 15.44 -29.72
N ALA A 435 -4.32 16.01 -30.68
CA ALA A 435 -4.54 17.45 -30.72
C ALA A 435 -5.35 17.95 -29.49
N VAL A 436 -5.16 19.21 -29.10
CA VAL A 436 -5.88 19.82 -27.96
C VAL A 436 -7.40 19.68 -28.09
N GLN A 437 -7.95 20.02 -29.25
CA GLN A 437 -9.39 19.96 -29.49
C GLN A 437 -9.92 18.51 -29.44
N GLU A 438 -9.16 17.57 -29.98
CA GLU A 438 -9.48 16.14 -29.99
C GLU A 438 -9.46 15.56 -28.56
N ALA A 439 -8.51 15.96 -27.73
CA ALA A 439 -8.48 15.56 -26.32
C ALA A 439 -9.66 16.10 -25.52
N HIS A 440 -10.07 17.35 -25.75
CA HIS A 440 -11.28 17.89 -25.14
C HIS A 440 -12.51 17.12 -25.57
N GLU A 441 -12.64 16.85 -26.87
CA GLU A 441 -13.77 16.10 -27.42
C GLU A 441 -13.82 14.67 -26.89
N HIS A 442 -12.68 13.99 -26.83
CA HIS A 442 -12.55 12.66 -26.23
C HIS A 442 -13.04 12.66 -24.77
N ASN A 443 -12.54 13.58 -23.94
CA ASN A 443 -12.95 13.68 -22.55
C ASN A 443 -14.44 14.02 -22.43
N LEU A 444 -14.95 14.96 -23.24
CA LEU A 444 -16.37 15.35 -23.17
C LEU A 444 -17.32 14.23 -23.63
N SER A 445 -16.86 13.31 -24.49
CA SER A 445 -17.62 12.10 -24.84
C SER A 445 -17.93 11.19 -23.65
N THR A 446 -17.23 11.35 -22.51
CA THR A 446 -17.56 10.66 -21.27
C THR A 446 -19.00 10.95 -20.83
N PHE A 447 -19.53 12.16 -21.06
CA PHE A 447 -20.94 12.45 -20.76
C PHE A 447 -21.90 11.61 -21.59
N ASP A 448 -21.63 11.44 -22.89
CA ASP A 448 -22.46 10.62 -23.77
C ASP A 448 -22.52 9.17 -23.28
N LYS A 449 -21.39 8.64 -22.78
CA LYS A 449 -21.32 7.27 -22.27
C LYS A 449 -22.00 7.09 -20.91
N LEU A 450 -21.85 8.05 -20.01
CA LEU A 450 -22.39 7.96 -18.64
C LEU A 450 -23.86 8.35 -18.53
N THR A 451 -24.29 9.34 -19.31
CA THR A 451 -25.62 9.97 -19.18
C THR A 451 -26.48 9.86 -20.45
N GLY A 452 -25.89 9.48 -21.59
CA GLY A 452 -26.57 9.49 -22.89
C GLY A 452 -26.80 10.89 -23.46
N ARG A 453 -26.37 11.95 -22.77
CA ARG A 453 -26.51 13.33 -23.21
C ARG A 453 -25.33 14.19 -22.77
N ARG A 454 -24.62 14.75 -23.73
CA ARG A 454 -23.63 15.80 -23.44
C ARG A 454 -24.30 17.12 -23.00
N PRO A 455 -23.88 17.71 -21.86
CA PRO A 455 -24.27 19.06 -21.49
C PRO A 455 -23.59 20.09 -22.40
N ASP A 456 -24.21 21.26 -22.57
CA ASP A 456 -23.62 22.37 -23.36
C ASP A 456 -22.53 23.06 -22.54
N VAL A 457 -21.31 22.52 -22.61
CA VAL A 457 -20.15 22.94 -21.82
C VAL A 457 -18.92 23.10 -22.70
N LEU A 458 -18.05 24.03 -22.31
CA LEU A 458 -16.79 24.29 -22.99
C LEU A 458 -15.63 24.08 -22.02
N ALA A 459 -14.62 23.36 -22.48
CA ALA A 459 -13.40 23.18 -21.71
C ALA A 459 -12.56 24.46 -21.73
N ALA A 460 -12.13 24.88 -20.54
CA ALA A 460 -11.30 26.06 -20.30
C ALA A 460 -9.80 25.74 -20.32
N GLY A 461 -9.41 24.46 -20.17
CA GLY A 461 -8.02 24.04 -20.18
C GLY A 461 -7.85 22.59 -19.74
N PHE A 462 -6.62 22.23 -19.36
CA PHE A 462 -6.28 20.89 -18.90
C PHE A 462 -5.57 20.89 -17.55
N TYR A 463 -5.81 19.83 -16.79
CA TYR A 463 -4.74 19.23 -15.99
C TYR A 463 -4.01 18.19 -16.85
N GLU A 464 -2.68 18.13 -16.73
CA GLU A 464 -1.83 17.22 -17.51
C GLU A 464 -0.79 16.53 -16.63
N GLY A 465 -0.42 15.29 -16.96
CA GLY A 465 0.65 14.59 -16.25
C GLY A 465 1.03 13.25 -16.87
N VAL A 466 2.23 12.78 -16.53
CA VAL A 466 2.77 11.51 -17.03
C VAL A 466 2.73 10.44 -15.93
N ARG A 467 2.00 9.36 -16.19
CA ARG A 467 1.88 8.21 -15.29
C ARG A 467 3.05 7.26 -15.53
N ALA A 468 3.53 6.64 -14.46
CA ALA A 468 4.43 5.50 -14.54
C ALA A 468 3.60 4.21 -14.50
N VAL A 469 3.59 3.44 -15.58
CA VAL A 469 2.76 2.25 -15.74
C VAL A 469 3.66 1.00 -15.84
N PRO A 470 3.65 0.12 -14.85
CA PRO A 470 4.30 -1.18 -14.93
C PRO A 470 3.67 -2.06 -16.00
N ALA A 471 4.49 -2.90 -16.65
CA ALA A 471 4.06 -3.75 -17.76
C ALA A 471 2.90 -4.71 -17.41
N ASP A 472 2.81 -5.14 -16.14
CA ASP A 472 1.74 -5.99 -15.62
C ASP A 472 0.64 -5.21 -14.86
N ARG A 473 0.73 -3.87 -14.86
CA ARG A 473 -0.16 -2.93 -14.16
C ARG A 473 -0.17 -3.01 -12.63
N MET A 474 0.63 -3.90 -12.01
CA MET A 474 0.85 -3.93 -10.57
C MET A 474 1.95 -2.93 -10.19
N PRO A 475 1.86 -2.20 -9.08
CA PRO A 475 2.93 -1.28 -8.70
C PRO A 475 4.24 -1.99 -8.31
N LEU A 476 5.31 -1.22 -8.19
CA LEU A 476 6.58 -1.66 -7.62
C LEU A 476 6.61 -1.23 -6.15
N ALA A 477 6.57 -2.18 -5.22
CA ALA A 477 6.67 -1.89 -3.78
C ALA A 477 7.43 -3.04 -3.10
N GLY A 478 8.64 -2.75 -2.60
CA GLY A 478 9.48 -3.75 -1.95
C GLY A 478 10.96 -3.44 -2.05
N ARG A 479 11.81 -4.45 -1.83
CA ARG A 479 13.27 -4.30 -1.84
C ARG A 479 13.81 -3.97 -3.24
N GLY A 480 14.74 -3.02 -3.28
CA GLY A 480 15.40 -2.58 -4.50
C GLY A 480 16.67 -3.36 -4.83
N TRP A 481 17.23 -3.05 -5.99
CA TRP A 481 18.48 -3.60 -6.50
C TRP A 481 19.16 -2.55 -7.38
N THR A 482 20.47 -2.65 -7.56
CA THR A 482 21.24 -1.79 -8.47
C THR A 482 22.02 -2.66 -9.47
N VAL A 483 22.77 -2.02 -10.37
CA VAL A 483 23.68 -2.72 -11.28
C VAL A 483 24.67 -3.59 -10.50
N ALA A 484 25.19 -3.11 -9.37
CA ALA A 484 26.22 -3.81 -8.59
C ALA A 484 25.74 -5.18 -8.07
N GLU A 485 24.46 -5.33 -7.73
CA GLU A 485 23.90 -6.61 -7.31
C GLU A 485 23.70 -7.60 -8.46
N LEU A 486 23.63 -7.11 -9.70
CA LEU A 486 23.42 -7.94 -10.89
C LEU A 486 24.72 -8.26 -11.62
N GLU A 487 25.78 -7.49 -11.41
CA GLU A 487 27.09 -7.70 -12.02
C GLU A 487 27.65 -9.10 -11.71
N GLY A 488 28.06 -9.81 -12.76
CA GLY A 488 28.66 -11.14 -12.65
C GLY A 488 27.68 -12.27 -12.32
N LEU A 489 26.37 -12.00 -12.20
CA LEU A 489 25.38 -13.06 -12.04
C LEU A 489 25.20 -13.82 -13.36
N ALA A 490 25.28 -15.14 -13.27
CA ALA A 490 24.93 -16.05 -14.35
C ALA A 490 23.91 -17.07 -13.83
N PHE A 491 22.81 -17.22 -14.54
CA PHE A 491 21.77 -18.20 -14.22
C PHE A 491 21.67 -19.24 -15.35
N ARG A 492 21.43 -20.51 -14.99
CA ARG A 492 21.03 -21.52 -15.98
C ARG A 492 19.52 -21.45 -16.16
N GLY A 493 19.08 -20.85 -17.26
CA GLY A 493 17.66 -20.61 -17.52
C GLY A 493 17.08 -19.45 -16.70
N VAL A 494 15.75 -19.39 -16.63
CA VAL A 494 15.02 -18.29 -15.96
C VAL A 494 15.13 -18.45 -14.42
N PRO A 495 15.80 -17.52 -13.71
CA PRO A 495 15.88 -17.61 -12.25
C PRO A 495 14.55 -17.30 -11.57
N GLU A 496 14.38 -17.77 -10.34
CA GLU A 496 13.26 -17.33 -9.51
C GLU A 496 13.51 -15.89 -9.02
N ALA A 497 12.48 -15.04 -8.98
CA ALA A 497 12.64 -13.64 -8.55
C ALA A 497 13.22 -13.48 -7.12
N ARG A 498 13.02 -14.48 -6.25
CA ARG A 498 13.55 -14.52 -4.88
C ARG A 498 15.04 -14.86 -4.79
N SER A 499 15.62 -15.47 -5.83
CA SER A 499 17.06 -15.81 -5.84
C SER A 499 17.93 -14.67 -6.36
N ILE A 500 17.31 -13.60 -6.88
CA ILE A 500 17.99 -12.40 -7.32
C ILE A 500 18.37 -11.59 -6.06
N PRO A 501 19.64 -11.18 -5.89
CA PRO A 501 20.05 -10.36 -4.76
C PRO A 501 19.30 -9.02 -4.70
N ARG A 502 19.21 -8.45 -3.49
CA ARG A 502 18.68 -7.10 -3.24
C ARG A 502 19.80 -6.23 -2.68
N ALA A 503 19.72 -4.93 -2.99
CA ALA A 503 20.68 -3.98 -2.46
C ALA A 503 20.37 -3.71 -0.98
N PRO A 504 21.31 -3.91 -0.05
CA PRO A 504 21.02 -3.71 1.37
C PRO A 504 20.63 -2.26 1.67
N GLY A 505 19.54 -2.09 2.43
CA GLY A 505 19.02 -0.78 2.80
C GLY A 505 18.34 -0.01 1.67
N LEU A 506 17.94 -0.65 0.57
CA LEU A 506 17.25 0.00 -0.56
C LEU A 506 15.86 -0.57 -0.77
N TRP A 507 14.88 0.31 -0.94
CA TRP A 507 13.52 -0.02 -1.32
C TRP A 507 13.02 0.85 -2.47
N ILE A 508 11.97 0.39 -3.14
CA ILE A 508 11.30 1.08 -4.24
C ILE A 508 9.81 1.13 -3.93
N CYS A 509 9.18 2.28 -4.18
CA CYS A 509 7.74 2.47 -4.11
C CYS A 509 7.30 3.35 -5.29
N ALA A 510 6.91 2.75 -6.41
CA ALA A 510 6.69 3.45 -7.67
C ALA A 510 5.67 2.74 -8.59
N GLY A 511 5.33 3.35 -9.72
CA GLY A 511 4.56 2.70 -10.78
C GLY A 511 3.06 2.53 -10.49
N PHE A 512 2.41 3.55 -9.92
CA PHE A 512 0.99 3.45 -9.54
C PHE A 512 -0.01 3.62 -10.69
N GLY A 513 0.45 3.91 -11.92
CA GLY A 513 -0.44 4.23 -13.04
C GLY A 513 -1.45 5.33 -12.65
N SER A 514 -2.75 5.05 -12.88
CA SER A 514 -3.86 5.96 -12.56
C SER A 514 -4.43 5.79 -11.15
N ARG A 515 -3.85 4.92 -10.31
CA ARG A 515 -4.48 4.43 -9.07
C ARG A 515 -3.63 4.70 -7.82
N GLY A 516 -2.77 5.72 -7.87
CA GLY A 516 -1.90 6.08 -6.75
C GLY A 516 -2.64 6.47 -5.47
N LEU A 517 -3.83 7.09 -5.58
CA LEU A 517 -4.67 7.40 -4.42
C LEU A 517 -5.30 6.14 -3.81
N THR A 518 -5.62 5.13 -4.62
CA THR A 518 -6.23 3.89 -4.14
C THR A 518 -5.17 2.92 -3.59
N TRP A 519 -4.03 2.74 -4.25
CA TRP A 519 -3.05 1.71 -3.89
C TRP A 519 -1.85 2.23 -3.09
N GLY A 520 -1.55 3.52 -3.23
CA GLY A 520 -0.26 4.09 -2.84
C GLY A 520 0.04 3.93 -1.36
N LEU A 521 -0.95 4.14 -0.49
CA LEU A 521 -0.73 4.04 0.95
C LEU A 521 -0.46 2.61 1.41
N ALA A 522 -1.18 1.61 0.88
CA ALA A 522 -0.89 0.21 1.19
C ALA A 522 0.53 -0.20 0.73
N CYS A 523 0.96 0.27 -0.45
CA CYS A 523 2.32 0.06 -0.94
C CYS A 523 3.36 0.74 -0.04
N ALA A 524 3.12 2.00 0.35
CA ALA A 524 3.99 2.76 1.24
C ALA A 524 4.08 2.13 2.63
N ARG A 525 2.96 1.65 3.17
CA ARG A 525 2.87 0.95 4.47
C ARG A 525 3.62 -0.38 4.44
N HIS A 526 3.50 -1.14 3.35
CA HIS A 526 4.28 -2.37 3.12
C HIS A 526 5.79 -2.08 3.11
N VAL A 527 6.22 -1.08 2.35
CA VAL A 527 7.64 -0.67 2.30
C VAL A 527 8.12 -0.15 3.66
N ALA A 528 7.35 0.70 4.33
CA ALA A 528 7.71 1.24 5.63
C ALA A 528 7.84 0.13 6.69
N ALA A 529 6.96 -0.88 6.66
CA ALA A 529 7.06 -2.03 7.55
C ALA A 529 8.35 -2.82 7.33
N ASP A 530 8.75 -3.07 6.08
CA ASP A 530 10.03 -3.74 5.80
C ASP A 530 11.24 -2.87 6.16
N VAL A 531 11.17 -1.55 5.95
CA VAL A 531 12.23 -0.60 6.34
C VAL A 531 12.47 -0.61 7.84
N THR A 532 11.42 -0.70 8.66
CA THR A 532 11.53 -0.61 10.12
C THR A 532 11.49 -1.95 10.84
N GLY A 533 11.31 -3.06 10.12
CA GLY A 533 11.07 -4.39 10.72
C GLY A 533 9.73 -4.51 11.45
N ASP A 534 8.72 -3.70 11.09
CA ASP A 534 7.37 -3.78 11.64
C ASP A 534 6.57 -4.91 10.95
N VAL A 535 5.41 -5.25 11.51
CA VAL A 535 4.47 -6.22 10.96
C VAL A 535 4.01 -5.79 9.56
N GLN A 536 4.09 -6.73 8.63
CA GLN A 536 3.70 -6.52 7.25
C GLN A 536 2.21 -6.17 7.11
N ALA A 537 1.92 -5.29 6.15
CA ALA A 537 0.57 -4.77 5.91
C ALA A 537 -0.19 -5.49 4.78
N LEU A 538 0.45 -6.44 4.11
CA LEU A 538 -0.12 -7.17 2.97
C LEU A 538 0.15 -8.67 3.11
N PRO A 539 -0.75 -9.53 2.61
CA PRO A 539 -0.49 -10.95 2.46
C PRO A 539 0.78 -11.22 1.64
N GLY A 540 1.55 -12.24 2.01
CA GLY A 540 2.82 -12.57 1.35
C GLY A 540 2.70 -12.86 -0.13
N SER A 541 1.62 -13.53 -0.56
CA SER A 541 1.36 -13.79 -1.98
C SER A 541 1.11 -12.52 -2.78
N LEU A 542 0.45 -11.53 -2.18
CA LEU A 542 0.22 -10.22 -2.78
C LEU A 542 1.52 -9.40 -2.81
N ALA A 543 2.26 -9.35 -1.71
CA ALA A 543 3.56 -8.66 -1.64
C ALA A 543 4.54 -9.17 -2.71
N ALA A 544 4.56 -10.48 -2.97
CA ALA A 544 5.37 -11.08 -4.04
C ALA A 544 5.01 -10.58 -5.45
N LYS A 545 3.77 -10.11 -5.68
CA LYS A 545 3.35 -9.48 -6.94
C LYS A 545 3.81 -8.03 -7.06
N LEU A 546 4.19 -7.39 -5.95
CA LEU A 546 4.67 -6.01 -5.90
C LEU A 546 6.20 -5.91 -5.98
N GLU A 547 6.91 -7.02 -5.76
CA GLU A 547 8.37 -7.10 -5.77
C GLU A 547 8.99 -6.37 -6.98
N PRO A 548 9.85 -5.36 -6.78
CA PRO A 548 10.46 -4.60 -7.86
C PRO A 548 11.31 -5.44 -8.82
N ALA A 549 11.89 -6.55 -8.33
CA ALA A 549 12.70 -7.45 -9.14
C ALA A 549 11.90 -8.42 -10.02
N ARG A 550 10.56 -8.43 -9.97
CA ARG A 550 9.75 -9.45 -10.65
C ARG A 550 9.88 -9.49 -12.18
N PHE A 551 10.38 -8.42 -12.80
CA PHE A 551 10.66 -8.37 -14.23
C PHE A 551 12.06 -8.86 -14.60
N LEU A 552 12.99 -8.90 -13.63
CA LEU A 552 14.37 -9.32 -13.86
C LEU A 552 14.51 -10.77 -14.35
N PRO A 553 13.75 -11.77 -13.89
CA PRO A 553 13.88 -13.14 -14.40
C PRO A 553 13.86 -13.26 -15.92
N LYS A 554 12.98 -12.50 -16.59
CA LYS A 554 12.92 -12.49 -18.06
C LYS A 554 14.07 -11.73 -18.70
N LEU A 555 14.56 -10.68 -18.05
CA LEU A 555 15.71 -9.88 -18.52
C LEU A 555 17.04 -10.62 -18.35
N LEU A 556 17.14 -11.45 -17.32
CA LEU A 556 18.34 -12.24 -16.98
C LEU A 556 18.33 -13.64 -17.59
N ALA A 557 17.22 -14.04 -18.23
CA ALA A 557 17.14 -15.24 -19.05
C ALA A 557 17.84 -14.99 -20.37
N GLY A 558 19.18 -15.01 -20.34
CA GLY A 558 20.07 -15.00 -21.49
C GLY A 558 20.59 -16.39 -21.82
#